data_AF-A0AAU3LZF9-F1
#
_entry.id   AF-A0AAU3LZF9-F1
#
_cell.length_a   1.000
_cell.length_b   1.000
_cell.length_c   1.000
_cell.angle_alpha   90.00
_cell.angle_beta   90.00
_cell.angle_gamma   90.00
#
_symmetry.space_group_name_H-M   'P 1'
#
loop_
_entity.id
_entity.type
_entity.pdbx_description
1 polymer ?
#
loop_
_entity_poly.entity_id
_entity_poly.type
_entity_poly.pdbx_seq_one_letter_code
_entity_poly.pdbx_strand_id
1 'polypeptide(L)'
;MREFLTATLSFPAVLFAAALVVVIAFWLLVLVGAADHHAFDADLDADLAGVGGVPVTVSVSVMVAVAWFTSLTGSVLLHRTATTGTTRAALAVGVLAGALLIAWAVVRVLVHHFRRFFPDQPPPSRQDFLGRVCTVRTGSVGSDFGQAEVAAADGSTAIVQVRQLRPHDAELTSGSSGLLYAYDDAGEFFWVSPYDKALDPGPPQPLPTHRRAAPGHTA
;
A
#
# COMPACT_ATOMS: atom_id res chain seq x y z
N MET A 1 -15.15 0.18 39.11
CA MET A 1 -13.88 0.91 38.90
C MET A 1 -12.66 0.13 39.38
N ARG A 2 -12.57 -0.28 40.66
CA ARG A 2 -11.37 -0.98 41.21
C ARG A 2 -11.00 -2.25 40.45
N GLU A 3 -11.96 -3.11 40.14
CA GLU A 3 -11.72 -4.36 39.42
C GLU A 3 -11.09 -4.15 38.03
N PHE A 4 -11.51 -3.10 37.32
CA PHE A 4 -10.93 -2.72 36.03
C PHE A 4 -9.49 -2.23 36.17
N LEU A 5 -9.22 -1.35 37.15
CA LEU A 5 -7.87 -0.86 37.46
C LEU A 5 -6.94 -2.02 37.85
N THR A 6 -7.42 -2.95 38.67
CA THR A 6 -6.67 -4.15 39.07
C THR A 6 -6.39 -5.04 37.86
N ALA A 7 -7.37 -5.26 36.98
CA ALA A 7 -7.17 -6.05 35.77
C ALA A 7 -6.15 -5.40 34.82
N THR A 8 -6.24 -4.10 34.58
CA THR A 8 -5.33 -3.35 33.70
C THR A 8 -3.88 -3.32 34.23
N LEU A 9 -3.71 -3.25 35.56
CA LEU A 9 -2.39 -3.26 36.21
C LEU A 9 -1.87 -4.68 36.49
N SER A 10 -2.67 -5.72 36.24
CA SER A 10 -2.27 -7.11 36.44
C SER A 10 -1.55 -7.68 35.22
N PHE A 11 -0.68 -8.66 35.47
CA PHE A 11 -0.10 -9.46 34.40
C PHE A 11 -1.19 -10.34 33.75
N PRO A 12 -1.27 -10.43 32.40
CA PRO A 12 -0.37 -9.83 31.40
C PRO A 12 -0.78 -8.45 30.85
N ALA A 13 -1.96 -7.91 31.21
CA ALA A 13 -2.51 -6.68 30.61
C ALA A 13 -1.63 -5.44 30.81
N VAL A 14 -0.86 -5.37 31.90
CA VAL A 14 0.05 -4.26 32.18
C VAL A 14 1.10 -4.03 31.09
N LEU A 15 1.59 -5.11 30.46
CA LEU A 15 2.60 -5.02 29.40
C LEU A 15 2.04 -4.30 28.17
N PHE A 16 0.81 -4.68 27.77
CA PHE A 16 0.14 -4.07 26.64
C PHE A 16 -0.39 -2.68 26.96
N ALA A 17 -0.76 -2.40 28.22
CA ALA A 17 -1.15 -1.06 28.64
C ALA A 17 0.03 -0.08 28.53
N ALA A 18 1.23 -0.49 28.96
CA ALA A 18 2.44 0.30 28.78
C ALA A 18 2.75 0.56 27.30
N ALA A 19 2.67 -0.49 26.46
CA ALA A 19 2.83 -0.34 25.01
C ALA A 19 1.79 0.61 24.39
N LEU A 20 0.53 0.55 24.85
CA LEU A 20 -0.54 1.43 24.38
C LEU A 20 -0.27 2.91 24.73
N VAL A 21 0.28 3.19 25.91
CA VAL A 21 0.69 4.55 26.28
C VAL A 21 1.77 5.08 25.32
N VAL A 22 2.75 4.24 24.95
CA VAL A 22 3.79 4.61 23.98
C VAL A 22 3.17 4.89 22.60
N VAL A 23 2.24 4.05 22.15
CA VAL A 23 1.51 4.26 20.90
C VAL A 23 0.75 5.58 20.92
N ILE A 24 0.03 5.89 22.02
CA ILE A 24 -0.69 7.15 22.16
C ILE A 24 0.28 8.34 22.13
N ALA A 25 1.40 8.27 22.84
CA ALA A 25 2.41 9.33 22.84
C ALA A 25 3.01 9.55 21.44
N PHE A 26 3.29 8.47 20.71
CA PHE A 26 3.75 8.53 19.33
C PHE A 26 2.74 9.27 18.44
N TRP A 27 1.45 8.91 18.50
CA TRP A 27 0.42 9.57 17.70
C TRP A 27 0.22 11.04 18.07
N LEU A 28 0.41 11.42 19.34
CA LEU A 28 0.41 12.83 19.74
C LEU A 28 1.59 13.60 19.15
N LEU A 29 2.79 13.00 19.10
CA LEU A 29 3.95 13.61 18.44
C LEU A 29 3.73 13.79 16.94
N VAL A 30 3.15 12.78 16.28
CA VAL A 30 2.77 12.85 14.86
C VAL A 30 1.74 13.96 14.63
N LEU A 31 0.73 14.08 15.50
CA LEU A 31 -0.31 15.11 15.39
C LEU A 31 0.25 16.54 15.50
N VAL A 32 1.28 16.73 16.33
CA VAL A 32 1.99 18.01 16.48
C VAL A 32 3.01 18.25 15.34
N GLY A 33 3.24 17.25 14.47
CA GLY A 33 4.22 17.32 13.38
C GLY A 33 5.66 17.15 13.84
N ALA A 34 5.89 16.66 15.07
CA ALA A 34 7.22 16.45 15.65
C ALA A 34 7.86 15.11 15.22
N ALA A 35 7.07 14.19 14.65
CA ALA A 35 7.53 12.89 14.18
C ALA A 35 6.99 12.61 12.78
N ASP A 36 7.86 12.12 11.88
CA ASP A 36 7.43 11.64 10.56
C ASP A 36 7.06 10.15 10.65
N HIS A 37 5.85 9.84 10.20
CA HIS A 37 5.32 8.49 10.10
C HIS A 37 6.06 7.59 9.08
N HIS A 38 6.83 8.15 8.14
CA HIS A 38 7.59 7.39 7.15
C HIS A 38 8.97 6.89 7.64
N ALA A 39 9.50 7.42 8.75
CA ALA A 39 10.84 7.09 9.22
C ALA A 39 11.00 5.64 9.70
N PHE A 40 9.90 4.95 10.00
CA PHE A 40 9.89 3.58 10.54
C PHE A 40 9.57 2.48 9.52
N ASP A 41 9.26 2.84 8.27
CA ASP A 41 8.85 1.88 7.23
C ASP A 41 10.05 1.19 6.53
N ALA A 42 11.27 1.69 6.70
CA ALA A 42 12.44 1.24 5.93
C ALA A 42 13.23 0.04 6.52
N ASP A 43 13.11 -0.26 7.82
CA ASP A 43 14.05 -1.16 8.52
C ASP A 43 13.42 -2.41 9.15
N LEU A 44 12.10 -2.59 9.09
CA LEU A 44 11.42 -3.78 9.60
C LEU A 44 11.04 -4.68 8.43
N ASP A 45 11.36 -5.98 8.49
CA ASP A 45 10.96 -7.01 7.52
C ASP A 45 9.41 -7.20 7.49
N ALA A 46 8.67 -6.16 7.13
CA ALA A 46 7.21 -6.11 7.08
C ALA A 46 6.66 -7.16 6.09
N ASP A 47 7.46 -7.51 5.07
CA ASP A 47 7.16 -8.59 4.14
C ASP A 47 7.17 -9.97 4.80
N LEU A 48 8.09 -10.25 5.74
CA LEU A 48 8.10 -11.52 6.49
C LEU A 48 6.91 -11.63 7.45
N ALA A 49 6.42 -10.51 7.96
CA ALA A 49 5.23 -10.47 8.82
C ALA A 49 3.90 -10.42 8.03
N GLY A 50 3.94 -10.34 6.70
CA GLY A 50 2.74 -10.29 5.84
C GLY A 50 1.98 -8.96 5.93
N VAL A 51 2.69 -7.89 6.26
CA VAL A 51 2.17 -6.52 6.48
C VAL A 51 2.57 -5.56 5.37
N GLY A 52 3.25 -6.05 4.32
CA GLY A 52 3.67 -5.25 3.16
C GLY A 52 2.50 -4.47 2.55
N GLY A 53 2.73 -3.17 2.33
CA GLY A 53 1.77 -2.23 1.73
C GLY A 53 1.01 -1.32 2.72
N VAL A 54 1.16 -1.52 4.04
CA VAL A 54 0.58 -0.61 5.07
C VAL A 54 1.68 -0.12 5.99
N PRO A 55 1.70 1.18 6.39
CA PRO A 55 2.70 1.69 7.32
C PRO A 55 2.81 0.82 8.58
N VAL A 56 4.04 0.43 8.93
CA VAL A 56 4.31 -0.52 10.02
C VAL A 56 3.80 0.03 11.35
N THR A 57 3.91 1.34 11.54
CA THR A 57 3.42 2.08 12.72
C THR A 57 1.92 1.88 12.95
N VAL A 58 1.11 1.90 11.89
CA VAL A 58 -0.34 1.67 11.96
C VAL A 58 -0.62 0.22 12.35
N SER A 59 0.05 -0.73 11.71
CA SER A 59 -0.13 -2.16 11.97
C SER A 59 0.25 -2.54 13.39
N VAL A 60 1.38 -2.02 13.90
CA VAL A 60 1.81 -2.19 15.29
C VAL A 60 0.80 -1.56 16.25
N SER A 61 0.26 -0.38 15.94
CA SER A 61 -0.76 0.27 16.77
C SER A 61 -2.03 -0.58 16.92
N VAL A 62 -2.53 -1.12 15.81
CA VAL A 62 -3.68 -2.04 15.80
C VAL A 62 -3.37 -3.31 16.59
N MET A 63 -2.19 -3.90 16.37
CA MET A 63 -1.76 -5.09 17.09
C MET A 63 -1.72 -4.87 18.61
N VAL A 64 -1.11 -3.76 19.06
CA VAL A 64 -1.03 -3.39 20.48
C VAL A 64 -2.43 -3.18 21.07
N ALA A 65 -3.32 -2.47 20.36
CA ALA A 65 -4.68 -2.24 20.82
C ALA A 65 -5.48 -3.56 20.97
N VAL A 66 -5.43 -4.44 19.97
CA VAL A 66 -6.12 -5.75 20.01
C VAL A 66 -5.54 -6.65 21.10
N ALA A 67 -4.22 -6.69 21.24
CA ALA A 67 -3.54 -7.46 22.28
C ALA A 67 -3.91 -6.95 23.67
N TRP A 68 -3.97 -5.63 23.87
CA TRP A 68 -4.41 -5.02 25.13
C TRP A 68 -5.85 -5.41 25.47
N PHE A 69 -6.80 -5.25 24.54
CA PHE A 69 -8.20 -5.63 24.75
C PHE A 69 -8.34 -7.11 25.10
N THR A 70 -7.69 -7.98 24.33
CA THR A 70 -7.75 -9.44 24.53
C THR A 70 -7.13 -9.84 25.87
N SER A 71 -5.99 -9.24 26.22
CA SER A 71 -5.30 -9.47 27.49
C SER A 71 -6.10 -8.94 28.68
N LEU A 72 -6.78 -7.80 28.53
CA LEU A 72 -7.65 -7.23 29.56
C LEU A 72 -8.84 -8.15 29.83
N THR A 73 -9.51 -8.62 28.77
CA THR A 73 -10.61 -9.59 28.88
C THR A 73 -10.13 -10.89 29.55
N GLY A 74 -8.98 -11.43 29.14
CA GLY A 74 -8.39 -12.61 29.77
C GLY A 74 -8.03 -12.40 31.24
N SER A 75 -7.52 -11.22 31.59
CA SER A 75 -7.19 -10.86 32.98
C SER A 75 -8.43 -10.75 33.85
N VAL A 76 -9.54 -10.20 33.33
CA VAL A 76 -10.84 -10.16 34.02
C VAL A 76 -11.39 -11.57 34.23
N LEU A 77 -11.32 -12.44 33.21
CA LEU A 77 -11.75 -13.84 33.33
C LEU A 77 -10.93 -14.59 34.39
N LEU A 78 -9.62 -14.36 34.46
CA LEU A 78 -8.75 -14.97 35.47
C LEU A 78 -9.02 -14.47 36.89
N HIS A 79 -9.46 -13.21 37.06
CA HIS A 79 -9.89 -12.71 38.36
C HIS A 79 -11.19 -13.35 38.85
N ARG A 80 -12.04 -13.84 37.95
CA ARG A 80 -13.28 -14.54 38.30
C ARG A 80 -13.08 -16.01 38.66
N THR A 81 -11.99 -16.62 38.22
CA THR A 81 -11.65 -18.00 38.60
C THR A 81 -10.99 -18.06 39.97
N ALA A 82 -11.39 -19.02 40.82
CA ALA A 82 -10.81 -19.27 42.14
C ALA A 82 -9.42 -19.95 42.09
N THR A 83 -8.80 -20.06 40.92
CA THR A 83 -7.50 -20.69 40.72
C THR A 83 -6.37 -19.81 41.26
N THR A 84 -5.50 -20.41 42.07
CA THR A 84 -4.35 -19.78 42.70
C THR A 84 -3.06 -20.55 42.41
N GLY A 85 -1.91 -19.92 42.63
CA GLY A 85 -0.60 -20.55 42.45
C GLY A 85 -0.20 -20.79 40.99
N THR A 86 0.44 -21.92 40.73
CA THR A 86 1.06 -22.26 39.43
C THR A 86 0.06 -22.37 38.29
N THR A 87 -1.14 -22.86 38.55
CA THR A 87 -2.22 -22.97 37.57
C THR A 87 -2.65 -21.60 37.04
N ARG A 88 -2.77 -20.60 37.94
CA ARG A 88 -3.06 -19.21 37.57
C ARG A 88 -1.94 -18.62 36.70
N ALA A 89 -0.69 -18.89 37.06
CA ALA A 89 0.46 -18.42 36.26
C ALA A 89 0.45 -19.03 34.85
N ALA A 90 0.21 -20.34 34.73
CA ALA A 90 0.10 -21.02 33.44
C ALA A 90 -1.04 -20.44 32.57
N LEU A 91 -2.20 -20.17 33.16
CA LEU A 91 -3.31 -19.54 32.47
C LEU A 91 -3.00 -18.11 32.03
N ALA A 92 -2.30 -17.32 32.85
CA ALA A 92 -1.88 -15.97 32.50
C ALA A 92 -0.89 -15.96 31.32
N VAL A 93 0.03 -16.92 31.27
CA VAL A 93 0.91 -17.14 30.10
C VAL A 93 0.09 -17.55 28.87
N GLY A 94 -0.93 -18.40 29.05
CA GLY A 94 -1.87 -18.75 27.99
C GLY A 94 -2.63 -17.54 27.44
N VAL A 95 -3.09 -16.63 28.31
CA VAL A 95 -3.73 -15.37 27.92
C VAL A 95 -2.76 -14.48 27.15
N LEU A 96 -1.51 -14.36 27.58
CA LEU A 96 -0.49 -13.60 26.89
C LEU A 96 -0.26 -14.13 25.46
N ALA A 97 -0.04 -15.45 25.32
CA ALA A 97 0.15 -16.09 24.03
C ALA A 97 -1.09 -15.95 23.14
N GLY A 98 -2.29 -16.18 23.69
CA GLY A 98 -3.55 -16.02 22.98
C GLY A 98 -3.78 -14.58 22.50
N ALA A 99 -3.46 -13.58 23.32
CA ALA A 99 -3.59 -12.17 22.96
C ALA A 99 -2.67 -11.80 21.77
N LEU A 100 -1.43 -12.28 21.77
CA LEU A 100 -0.48 -12.06 20.66
C LEU A 100 -0.96 -12.74 19.37
N LEU A 101 -1.42 -13.99 19.46
CA LEU A 101 -1.92 -14.74 18.30
C LEU A 101 -3.18 -14.09 17.69
N ILE A 102 -4.12 -13.66 18.53
CA ILE A 102 -5.33 -12.97 18.10
C ILE A 102 -4.97 -11.63 17.45
N ALA A 103 -4.09 -10.85 18.07
CA ALA A 103 -3.66 -9.56 17.53
C ALA A 103 -2.99 -9.72 16.15
N TRP A 104 -2.09 -10.69 16.01
CA TRP A 104 -1.45 -10.99 14.73
C TRP A 104 -2.46 -11.46 13.66
N ALA A 105 -3.40 -12.33 14.01
CA ALA A 105 -4.45 -12.79 13.10
C ALA A 105 -5.34 -11.63 12.62
N VAL A 106 -5.72 -10.72 13.52
CA VAL A 106 -6.51 -9.54 13.18
C VAL A 106 -5.75 -8.64 12.20
N VAL A 107 -4.48 -8.34 12.45
CA VAL A 107 -3.65 -7.53 11.52
C VAL A 107 -3.57 -8.21 10.16
N ARG A 108 -3.31 -9.51 10.09
CA ARG A 108 -3.24 -10.26 8.83
C ARG A 108 -4.55 -10.22 8.05
N VAL A 109 -5.69 -10.37 8.72
CA VAL A 109 -7.00 -10.26 8.09
C VAL A 109 -7.24 -8.85 7.57
N LEU A 110 -6.89 -7.83 8.35
CA LEU A 110 -7.09 -6.43 7.98
C LEU A 110 -6.24 -6.04 6.77
N VAL A 111 -4.96 -6.41 6.76
CA VAL A 111 -4.04 -6.17 5.63
C VAL A 111 -4.50 -6.94 4.39
N HIS A 112 -4.86 -8.22 4.54
CA HIS A 112 -5.37 -9.02 3.42
C HIS A 112 -6.65 -8.40 2.82
N HIS A 113 -7.57 -7.95 3.67
CA HIS A 113 -8.78 -7.28 3.23
C HIS A 113 -8.43 -5.97 2.53
N PHE A 114 -7.58 -5.13 3.13
CA PHE A 114 -7.16 -3.87 2.54
C PHE A 114 -6.56 -4.06 1.15
N ARG A 115 -5.63 -5.01 0.98
CA ARG A 115 -5.04 -5.35 -0.33
C ARG A 115 -6.05 -5.89 -1.34
N ARG A 116 -7.12 -6.53 -0.87
CA ARG A 116 -8.20 -7.01 -1.74
C ARG A 116 -9.07 -5.85 -2.26
N PHE A 117 -9.33 -4.84 -1.45
CA PHE A 117 -10.14 -3.68 -1.85
C PHE A 117 -9.31 -2.58 -2.53
N PHE A 118 -8.04 -2.50 -2.20
CA PHE A 118 -7.05 -1.60 -2.77
C PHE A 118 -5.88 -2.45 -3.25
N PRO A 119 -6.02 -3.13 -4.41
CA PRO A 119 -4.87 -3.77 -5.04
C PRO A 119 -3.82 -2.70 -5.27
N ASP A 120 -2.60 -2.93 -4.79
CA ASP A 120 -1.46 -2.12 -5.18
C ASP A 120 -1.41 -2.15 -6.70
N GLN A 121 -1.72 -1.03 -7.34
CA GLN A 121 -1.38 -0.86 -8.74
C GLN A 121 0.13 -0.72 -8.73
N PRO A 122 0.90 -1.72 -9.25
CA PRO A 122 2.34 -1.54 -9.36
C PRO A 122 2.57 -0.19 -10.02
N PRO A 123 3.48 0.66 -9.48
CA PRO A 123 3.80 1.94 -10.11
C PRO A 123 3.99 1.67 -11.60
N PRO A 124 3.31 2.41 -12.51
CA PRO A 124 3.36 2.11 -13.92
C PRO A 124 4.81 1.96 -14.30
N SER A 125 5.18 0.74 -14.68
CA SER A 125 6.54 0.44 -15.07
C SER A 125 6.85 1.37 -16.23
N ARG A 126 8.07 1.87 -16.34
CA ARG A 126 8.41 2.83 -17.40
C ARG A 126 8.09 2.25 -18.79
N GLN A 127 8.08 0.94 -18.92
CA GLN A 127 7.66 0.21 -20.11
C GLN A 127 6.15 0.30 -20.42
N ASP A 128 5.28 0.54 -19.43
CA ASP A 128 3.83 0.71 -19.61
C ASP A 128 3.46 1.99 -20.37
N PHE A 129 4.38 2.95 -20.43
CA PHE A 129 4.25 4.18 -21.22
C PHE A 129 4.64 3.98 -22.69
N LEU A 130 5.25 2.85 -23.06
CA LEU A 130 5.57 2.56 -24.46
C LEU A 130 4.29 2.37 -25.28
N GLY A 131 4.28 2.94 -26.47
CA GLY A 131 3.13 2.97 -27.37
C GLY A 131 2.03 3.96 -26.95
N ARG A 132 2.24 4.78 -25.91
CA ARG A 132 1.30 5.83 -25.50
C ARG A 132 1.60 7.15 -26.17
N VAL A 133 0.55 7.93 -26.43
CA VAL A 133 0.65 9.31 -26.89
C VAL A 133 0.92 10.22 -25.69
N CYS A 134 1.98 11.01 -25.79
CA CYS A 134 2.36 12.03 -24.83
C CYS A 134 2.14 13.44 -25.41
N THR A 135 1.97 14.43 -24.54
CA THR A 135 1.92 15.85 -24.89
C THR A 135 3.20 16.54 -24.44
N VAL A 136 3.92 17.14 -25.36
CA VAL A 136 5.17 17.85 -25.07
C VAL A 136 4.88 19.07 -24.19
N ARG A 137 5.67 19.26 -23.13
CA ARG A 137 5.55 20.41 -22.20
C ARG A 137 6.69 21.41 -22.32
N THR A 138 7.74 21.05 -23.04
CA THR A 138 8.93 21.87 -23.27
C THR A 138 8.86 22.61 -24.60
N GLY A 139 9.55 23.74 -24.71
CA GLY A 139 9.52 24.57 -25.92
C GLY A 139 10.07 23.87 -27.17
N SER A 140 10.99 22.91 -26.97
CA SER A 140 11.61 22.11 -28.02
C SER A 140 12.11 20.78 -27.44
N VAL A 141 12.03 19.71 -28.22
CA VAL A 141 12.61 18.41 -27.90
C VAL A 141 13.77 18.12 -28.85
N GLY A 142 14.90 17.68 -28.31
CA GLY A 142 16.09 17.32 -29.08
C GLY A 142 16.68 15.97 -28.64
N SER A 143 17.91 15.69 -29.08
CA SER A 143 18.61 14.43 -28.75
C SER A 143 19.03 14.30 -27.29
N ASP A 144 18.98 15.38 -26.51
CA ASP A 144 19.53 15.47 -25.16
C ASP A 144 18.58 16.09 -24.14
N PHE A 145 17.49 16.70 -24.59
CA PHE A 145 16.56 17.43 -23.73
C PHE A 145 15.12 17.36 -24.26
N GLY A 146 14.18 17.23 -23.34
CA GLY A 146 12.75 17.33 -23.61
C GLY A 146 11.93 16.73 -22.48
N GLN A 147 10.77 17.32 -22.21
CA GLN A 147 9.79 16.77 -21.29
C GLN A 147 8.43 16.68 -21.95
N ALA A 148 7.74 15.58 -21.67
CA ALA A 148 6.38 15.35 -22.10
C ALA A 148 5.55 14.79 -20.94
N GLU A 149 4.25 15.06 -20.99
CA GLU A 149 3.26 14.50 -20.11
C GLU A 149 2.58 13.32 -20.81
N VAL A 150 2.52 12.17 -20.15
CA VAL A 150 1.85 10.97 -20.65
C VAL A 150 0.75 10.57 -19.69
N ALA A 151 -0.41 10.18 -20.23
CA ALA A 151 -1.50 9.63 -19.44
C ALA A 151 -1.33 8.12 -19.33
N ALA A 152 -1.37 7.60 -18.10
CA ALA A 152 -1.41 6.18 -17.82
C ALA A 152 -2.83 5.61 -18.05
N ALA A 153 -2.93 4.28 -18.07
CA ALA A 153 -4.20 3.59 -18.31
C ALA A 153 -5.26 3.85 -17.23
N ASP A 154 -4.83 4.21 -16.02
CA ASP A 154 -5.66 4.57 -14.87
C ASP A 154 -6.15 6.04 -14.91
N GLY A 155 -5.73 6.81 -15.91
CA GLY A 155 -6.05 8.23 -16.06
C GLY A 155 -5.16 9.18 -15.26
N SER A 156 -4.16 8.67 -14.53
CA SER A 156 -3.12 9.50 -13.93
C SER A 156 -2.19 10.05 -15.01
N THR A 157 -1.52 11.17 -14.73
CA THR A 157 -0.53 11.74 -15.65
C THR A 157 0.85 11.74 -15.01
N ALA A 158 1.87 11.48 -15.82
CA ALA A 158 3.27 11.47 -15.42
C ALA A 158 4.09 12.36 -16.36
N ILE A 159 5.06 13.09 -15.79
CA ILE A 159 6.06 13.82 -16.58
C ILE A 159 7.24 12.87 -16.84
N VAL A 160 7.53 12.64 -18.11
CA VAL A 160 8.62 11.79 -18.56
C VAL A 160 9.64 12.59 -19.37
N GLN A 161 10.91 12.20 -19.25
CA GLN A 161 11.98 12.74 -20.09
C GLN A 161 11.87 12.13 -21.49
N VAL A 162 11.86 12.98 -22.51
CA VAL A 162 11.75 12.56 -23.90
C VAL A 162 12.91 13.09 -24.73
N ARG A 163 13.35 12.29 -25.69
CA ARG A 163 14.38 12.65 -26.65
C ARG A 163 13.95 12.26 -28.06
N GLN A 164 14.37 13.06 -29.03
CA GLN A 164 14.07 12.80 -30.43
C GLN A 164 15.35 12.40 -31.16
N LEU A 165 15.28 11.32 -31.92
CA LEU A 165 16.41 10.82 -32.70
C LEU A 165 16.62 11.71 -33.92
N ARG A 166 17.89 11.96 -34.28
CA ARG A 166 18.24 12.67 -35.52
C ARG A 166 18.32 11.69 -36.70
N PRO A 167 17.90 12.10 -37.91
CA PRO A 167 17.29 13.38 -38.29
C PRO A 167 15.83 13.50 -37.80
N HIS A 168 15.40 14.72 -37.46
CA HIS A 168 14.06 14.96 -36.92
C HIS A 168 13.03 15.00 -38.07
N ASP A 169 12.00 14.15 -38.00
CA ASP A 169 10.91 14.14 -38.98
C ASP A 169 10.01 15.39 -38.88
N ALA A 170 9.80 15.91 -37.67
CA ALA A 170 9.12 17.17 -37.39
C ALA A 170 9.55 17.73 -36.03
N GLU A 171 9.49 19.05 -35.87
CA GLU A 171 9.80 19.71 -34.59
C GLU A 171 8.69 19.46 -33.57
N LEU A 172 9.08 18.91 -32.43
CA LEU A 172 8.22 18.74 -31.27
C LEU A 172 8.35 19.94 -30.34
N THR A 173 7.30 20.77 -30.30
CA THR A 173 7.20 21.97 -29.44
C THR A 173 6.10 21.80 -28.40
N SER A 174 6.02 22.72 -27.43
CA SER A 174 5.02 22.63 -26.35
C SER A 174 3.59 22.52 -26.89
N GLY A 175 2.84 21.54 -26.39
CA GLY A 175 1.49 21.19 -26.85
C GLY A 175 1.43 20.17 -27.99
N SER A 176 2.57 19.86 -28.63
CA SER A 176 2.62 18.85 -29.68
C SER A 176 2.36 17.46 -29.13
N SER A 177 1.70 16.61 -29.92
CA SER A 177 1.52 15.19 -29.60
C SER A 177 2.68 14.37 -30.14
N GLY A 178 3.17 13.44 -29.33
CA GLY A 178 4.24 12.51 -29.71
C GLY A 178 3.96 11.10 -29.21
N LEU A 179 4.51 10.10 -29.87
CA LEU A 179 4.40 8.69 -29.51
C LEU A 179 5.70 8.22 -28.86
N LEU A 180 5.60 7.66 -27.65
CA LEU A 180 6.73 7.05 -26.98
C LEU A 180 6.98 5.65 -27.57
N TYR A 181 8.04 5.47 -28.34
CA TYR A 181 8.26 4.21 -29.08
C TYR A 181 9.35 3.32 -28.49
N ALA A 182 10.27 3.89 -27.72
CA ALA A 182 11.32 3.13 -27.04
C ALA A 182 11.70 3.81 -25.73
N TYR A 183 12.23 3.02 -24.80
CA TYR A 183 12.77 3.48 -23.53
C TYR A 183 14.25 3.11 -23.47
N ASP A 184 15.07 4.05 -23.03
CA ASP A 184 16.50 3.84 -22.79
C ASP A 184 16.75 3.72 -21.28
N ASP A 185 17.11 2.51 -20.83
CA ASP A 185 17.36 2.23 -19.42
C ASP A 185 18.62 2.93 -18.89
N ALA A 186 19.63 3.17 -19.73
CA ALA A 186 20.91 3.75 -19.32
C ALA A 186 20.80 5.27 -19.12
N GLY A 187 20.02 5.95 -19.95
CA GLY A 187 19.78 7.39 -19.86
C GLY A 187 18.50 7.80 -19.14
N GLU A 188 17.68 6.83 -18.73
CA GLU A 188 16.37 7.00 -18.11
C GLU A 188 15.41 7.93 -18.88
N PHE A 189 15.34 7.80 -20.21
CA PHE A 189 14.48 8.64 -21.05
C PHE A 189 13.72 7.83 -22.11
N PHE A 190 12.67 8.42 -22.65
CA PHE A 190 11.90 7.85 -23.75
C PHE A 190 12.30 8.47 -25.08
N TRP A 191 12.35 7.63 -26.11
CA TRP A 191 12.39 8.12 -27.47
C TRP A 191 10.98 8.46 -27.95
N VAL A 192 10.81 9.66 -28.49
CA VAL A 192 9.55 10.18 -28.97
C VAL A 192 9.60 10.47 -30.47
N SER A 193 8.53 10.13 -31.17
CA SER A 193 8.30 10.54 -32.56
C SER A 193 7.07 11.46 -32.64
N PRO A 194 7.02 12.40 -33.60
CA PRO A 194 5.79 13.15 -33.88
C PRO A 194 4.61 12.19 -34.14
N TYR A 195 3.47 12.47 -33.52
CA TYR A 195 2.28 11.64 -33.68
C TYR A 195 1.04 12.50 -33.83
N ASP A 196 0.27 12.25 -34.88
CA ASP A 196 -1.02 12.90 -35.04
C ASP A 196 -2.03 12.24 -34.09
N LYS A 197 -2.55 13.02 -33.14
CA LYS A 197 -3.54 12.57 -32.17
C LYS A 197 -4.81 12.02 -32.83
N ALA A 198 -5.12 12.43 -34.07
CA ALA A 198 -6.25 11.88 -34.82
C ALA A 198 -6.08 10.39 -35.15
N LEU A 199 -4.85 9.86 -35.10
CA LEU A 199 -4.53 8.46 -35.35
C LEU A 199 -4.54 7.62 -34.07
N ASP A 200 -4.78 8.20 -32.88
CA ASP A 200 -4.82 7.46 -31.63
C ASP A 200 -6.02 6.49 -31.62
N PRO A 201 -5.80 5.15 -31.59
CA PRO A 201 -6.90 4.18 -31.57
C PRO A 201 -7.70 4.21 -30.25
N GLY A 202 -7.24 4.95 -29.24
CA GLY A 202 -7.82 4.97 -27.91
C GLY A 202 -7.54 3.67 -27.14
N PRO A 203 -7.98 3.58 -25.87
CA PRO A 203 -7.81 2.36 -25.10
C PRO A 203 -8.50 1.17 -25.79
N PRO A 204 -7.88 -0.02 -25.80
CA PRO A 204 -8.49 -1.19 -26.41
C PRO A 204 -9.85 -1.47 -25.77
N GLN A 205 -10.90 -1.55 -26.59
CA GLN A 205 -12.22 -1.89 -26.09
C GLN A 205 -12.19 -3.31 -25.50
N PRO A 206 -12.77 -3.53 -24.32
CA PRO A 206 -12.86 -4.87 -23.75
C PRO A 206 -13.55 -5.79 -24.76
N LEU A 207 -12.87 -6.88 -25.12
CA LEU A 207 -13.38 -7.88 -26.06
C LEU A 207 -14.79 -8.33 -25.60
N PRO A 208 -15.78 -8.36 -26.50
CA PRO A 208 -17.10 -8.85 -26.15
C PRO A 208 -16.97 -10.28 -25.64
N THR A 209 -17.33 -10.50 -24.38
CA THR A 209 -17.40 -11.84 -23.81
C THR A 209 -18.49 -12.59 -24.58
N HIS A 210 -18.08 -13.43 -25.53
CA HIS A 210 -18.99 -14.38 -26.17
C HIS A 210 -19.51 -15.31 -25.08
N ARG A 211 -20.66 -14.96 -24.51
CA ARG A 211 -21.45 -15.83 -23.66
C ARG A 211 -21.79 -17.05 -24.51
N ARG A 212 -21.05 -18.16 -24.34
CA ARG A 212 -21.40 -19.44 -24.95
C ARG A 212 -22.86 -19.70 -24.61
N ALA A 213 -23.73 -19.60 -25.62
CA ALA A 213 -25.11 -20.00 -25.49
C ALA A 213 -25.11 -21.46 -25.05
N ALA A 214 -25.71 -21.73 -23.88
CA ALA A 214 -25.91 -23.09 -23.42
C ALA A 214 -26.68 -23.87 -24.51
N PRO A 215 -26.27 -25.09 -24.87
CA PRO A 215 -27.00 -25.89 -25.84
C PRO A 215 -28.41 -26.14 -25.28
N GLY A 216 -29.42 -25.70 -26.03
CA GLY A 216 -30.82 -25.90 -25.68
C GLY A 216 -31.11 -27.38 -25.50
N HIS A 217 -31.65 -27.74 -24.33
CA HIS A 217 -32.30 -29.03 -24.15
C HIS A 217 -33.58 -29.04 -24.98
N THR A 218 -33.54 -29.72 -26.11
CA THR A 218 -34.75 -30.22 -26.79
C THR A 218 -35.09 -31.59 -26.24
N ALA A 219 -36.29 -31.66 -25.66
CA ALA A 219 -37.23 -32.79 -25.52
C ALA A 219 -36.72 -34.11 -24.93
#